data_AF-A0AAV5QKV7-F1
#
_entry.id   AF-A0AAV5QKV7-F1
#
_cell.length_a   1.000
_cell.length_b   1.000
_cell.length_c   1.000
_cell.angle_alpha   90.00
_cell.angle_beta   90.00
_cell.angle_gamma   90.00
#
_symmetry.space_group_name_H-M   'P 1'
#
loop_
_entity.id
_entity.type
_entity.pdbx_description
1 polymer ?
#
loop_
_entity_poly.entity_id
_entity_poly.type
_entity_poly.pdbx_seq_one_letter_code
_entity_poly.pdbx_strand_id
1 'polypeptide(L)'
;MHTYISAFPRDRFHNGLLQDGVTVGQRSIKGIDKPLLFWDTRGRSHESREKDFIVFSCVRSNDHSKVGFVSDRRRMNVALTRAKYGLISVGDLWCLTAGSLDWRDYLSNLKKQKFVHEGKKFKY
;
A
#
# COMPACT_ATOMS: atom_id res chain seq x y z
N MET A 1 -4.11 -7.27 -14.47
CA MET A 1 -3.08 -6.38 -13.87
C MET A 1 -2.60 -5.44 -14.97
N HIS A 2 -1.95 -4.29 -14.72
CA HIS A 2 -1.33 -3.56 -15.84
C HIS A 2 -0.20 -4.43 -16.41
N THR A 3 -0.10 -4.54 -17.73
CA THR A 3 0.88 -5.39 -18.43
C THR A 3 2.34 -5.13 -18.03
N TYR A 4 2.76 -3.87 -17.86
CA TYR A 4 4.09 -3.52 -17.32
C TYR A 4 4.37 -4.10 -15.93
N ILE A 5 3.35 -4.32 -15.09
CA ILE A 5 3.50 -4.87 -13.74
C ILE A 5 3.58 -6.39 -13.80
N SER A 6 2.78 -7.03 -14.65
CA SER A 6 2.71 -8.49 -14.76
C SER A 6 3.77 -9.12 -15.66
N ALA A 7 4.46 -8.34 -16.50
CA ALA A 7 5.48 -8.84 -17.42
C ALA A 7 6.59 -9.64 -16.70
N PHE A 8 7.24 -9.05 -15.70
CA PHE A 8 8.31 -9.73 -14.97
C PHE A 8 7.86 -11.04 -14.28
N PRO A 9 6.81 -11.07 -13.44
CA PRO A 9 6.39 -12.31 -12.80
C PRO A 9 5.86 -13.34 -13.81
N ARG A 10 5.21 -12.92 -14.90
CA ARG A 10 4.80 -13.84 -15.98
C ARG A 10 6.00 -14.62 -16.49
N ASP A 11 7.04 -13.92 -16.89
CA ASP A 11 8.19 -14.52 -17.56
C ASP A 11 9.06 -15.29 -16.56
N ARG A 12 9.27 -14.71 -15.37
CA ARG A 12 10.22 -15.25 -14.39
C ARG A 12 9.65 -16.33 -13.48
N PHE A 13 8.38 -16.22 -13.09
CA PHE A 13 7.78 -17.12 -12.09
C PHE A 13 6.72 -18.05 -12.66
N HIS A 14 6.13 -17.69 -13.81
CA HIS A 14 5.06 -18.45 -14.42
C HIS A 14 5.40 -18.99 -15.82
N ASN A 15 6.67 -18.91 -16.25
CA ASN A 15 7.13 -19.42 -17.55
C ASN A 15 6.27 -18.95 -18.74
N GLY A 16 5.82 -17.70 -18.73
CA GLY A 16 4.96 -17.15 -19.79
C GLY A 16 3.46 -17.44 -19.64
N LEU A 17 3.07 -18.32 -18.71
CA LEU A 17 1.68 -18.82 -18.60
C LEU A 17 0.73 -17.87 -17.86
N LEU A 18 1.24 -16.83 -17.17
CA LEU A 18 0.40 -15.86 -16.49
C LEU A 18 -0.31 -14.96 -17.52
N GLN A 19 -1.60 -15.20 -17.73
CA GLN A 19 -2.41 -14.42 -18.66
C GLN A 19 -2.82 -13.06 -18.07
N ASP A 20 -2.64 -12.00 -18.85
CA ASP A 20 -3.29 -10.72 -18.56
C ASP A 20 -4.70 -10.73 -19.11
N GLY A 21 -5.72 -10.73 -18.24
CA GLY A 21 -7.11 -10.55 -18.65
C GLY A 21 -7.47 -9.13 -19.13
N VAL A 22 -6.47 -8.28 -19.42
CA VAL A 22 -6.65 -6.86 -19.81
C VAL A 22 -5.52 -6.41 -20.74
N THR A 23 -5.84 -5.54 -21.70
CA THR A 23 -4.85 -4.88 -22.58
C THR A 23 -4.20 -3.66 -21.90
N VAL A 24 -3.08 -3.17 -22.46
CA VAL A 24 -2.40 -1.93 -22.01
C VAL A 24 -3.38 -0.75 -21.97
N GLY A 25 -4.13 -0.54 -23.05
CA GLY A 25 -5.08 0.57 -23.17
C GLY A 25 -6.28 0.48 -22.21
N GLN A 26 -6.65 -0.73 -21.76
CA GLN A 26 -7.70 -0.91 -20.76
C GLN A 26 -7.24 -0.54 -19.33
N ARG A 27 -5.92 -0.37 -19.10
CA ARG A 27 -5.35 0.01 -17.80
C ARG A 27 -4.42 1.23 -17.89
N SER A 28 -4.64 2.14 -18.82
CA SER A 28 -3.93 3.42 -18.90
C SER A 28 -4.63 4.52 -18.09
N ILE A 29 -3.85 5.36 -17.41
CA ILE A 29 -4.32 6.60 -16.78
C ILE A 29 -3.73 7.78 -17.56
N LYS A 30 -4.56 8.78 -17.90
CA LYS A 30 -4.09 9.97 -18.62
C LYS A 30 -3.00 10.67 -17.79
N GLY A 31 -1.85 10.92 -18.42
CA GLY A 31 -0.70 11.55 -17.78
C GLY A 31 0.24 10.59 -17.03
N ILE A 32 -0.02 9.28 -17.07
CA ILE A 32 0.88 8.26 -16.51
C ILE A 32 1.26 7.28 -17.62
N ASP A 33 2.40 7.51 -18.25
CA ASP A 33 2.90 6.66 -19.34
C ASP A 33 3.69 5.45 -18.82
N LYS A 34 4.31 5.60 -17.64
CA LYS A 34 5.11 4.55 -16.98
C LYS A 34 4.58 4.31 -15.57
N PRO A 35 3.72 3.30 -15.37
CA PRO A 35 3.05 3.05 -14.09
C PRO A 35 3.91 2.29 -13.07
N LEU A 36 5.18 2.01 -13.40
CA LEU A 36 6.12 1.30 -12.55
C LEU A 36 7.35 2.18 -12.32
N LEU A 37 7.70 2.37 -11.04
CA LEU A 37 8.86 3.15 -10.62
C LEU A 37 9.63 2.35 -9.56
N PHE A 38 10.94 2.21 -9.76
CA PHE A 38 11.86 1.84 -8.70
C PHE A 38 12.78 3.03 -8.44
N TRP A 39 12.78 3.53 -7.21
CA TRP A 39 13.66 4.62 -6.80
C TRP A 39 14.94 4.05 -6.20
N ASP A 40 16.01 4.05 -6.98
CA ASP A 40 17.33 3.66 -6.50
C ASP A 40 17.90 4.74 -5.57
N THR A 41 17.99 4.42 -4.28
CA THR A 41 18.58 5.31 -3.27
C THR A 41 20.11 5.30 -3.28
N ARG A 42 20.74 4.37 -4.01
CA ARG A 42 22.19 4.13 -4.02
C ARG A 42 22.77 4.01 -2.60
N GLY A 43 22.09 3.27 -1.75
CA GLY A 43 22.49 3.06 -0.35
C GLY A 43 22.21 4.24 0.60
N ARG A 44 21.71 5.38 0.11
CA ARG A 44 21.39 6.56 0.93
C ARG A 44 20.01 6.53 1.57
N SER A 45 19.38 5.35 1.64
CA SER A 45 18.06 5.18 2.27
C SER A 45 18.06 5.58 3.76
N HIS A 46 19.21 5.48 4.43
CA HIS A 46 19.37 5.79 5.86
C HIS A 46 19.47 7.30 6.13
N GLU A 47 19.96 8.09 5.17
CA GLU A 47 20.09 9.55 5.28
C GLU A 47 18.74 10.24 5.07
N SER A 48 17.86 9.66 4.24
CA SER A 48 16.46 10.05 4.15
C SER A 48 15.65 9.35 5.25
N ARG A 49 15.85 9.74 6.51
CA ARG A 49 15.03 9.24 7.63
C ARG A 49 13.54 9.54 7.43
N GLU A 50 13.21 10.53 6.62
CA GLU A 50 11.85 10.95 6.32
C GLU A 50 11.66 11.05 4.81
N LYS A 51 10.43 10.87 4.35
CA LYS A 51 10.00 11.01 2.97
C LYS A 51 8.89 12.04 2.90
N ASP A 52 8.83 12.79 1.80
CA ASP A 52 7.82 13.84 1.63
C ASP A 52 6.41 13.24 1.70
N PHE A 53 6.20 12.16 0.95
CA PHE A 53 4.97 11.36 0.98
C PHE A 53 5.30 9.88 1.13
N ILE A 54 4.43 9.15 1.84
CA ILE A 54 4.49 7.70 1.97
C ILE A 54 3.15 7.10 1.60
N VAL A 55 3.18 6.03 0.80
CA VAL A 55 2.04 5.12 0.65
C VAL A 55 2.36 3.86 1.43
N PHE A 56 1.55 3.58 2.46
CA PHE A 56 1.73 2.44 3.35
C PHE A 56 0.59 1.44 3.15
N SER A 57 0.93 0.21 2.77
CA SER A 57 -0.07 -0.83 2.48
C SER A 57 -0.18 -1.84 3.63
N CYS A 58 -1.34 -1.88 4.27
CA CYS A 58 -1.74 -2.79 5.33
C CYS A 58 -2.65 -3.91 4.78
N VAL A 59 -2.23 -4.56 3.68
CA VAL A 59 -2.98 -5.51 2.81
C VAL A 59 -3.47 -6.81 3.48
N ARG A 60 -3.55 -6.90 4.80
CA ARG A 60 -4.15 -8.06 5.47
C ARG A 60 -5.66 -7.88 5.52
N SER A 61 -6.35 -8.77 4.81
CA SER A 61 -7.79 -8.95 4.85
C SER A 61 -8.03 -10.45 4.96
N ASN A 62 -8.59 -10.90 6.08
CA ASN A 62 -8.99 -12.29 6.31
C ASN A 62 -10.07 -12.35 7.40
N ASP A 63 -10.90 -13.38 7.33
CA ASP A 63 -12.04 -13.55 8.25
C ASP A 63 -11.62 -13.76 9.71
N HIS A 64 -10.36 -14.18 9.93
CA HIS A 64 -9.81 -14.40 11.27
C HIS A 64 -9.15 -13.14 11.88
N SER A 65 -9.20 -11.99 11.20
CA SER A 65 -8.59 -10.73 11.64
C SER A 65 -7.10 -10.84 11.99
N LYS A 66 -6.37 -11.77 11.36
CA LYS A 66 -4.93 -11.94 11.59
C LYS A 66 -4.15 -10.88 10.82
N VAL A 67 -3.65 -9.88 11.54
CA VAL A 67 -2.88 -8.75 10.98
C VAL A 67 -1.38 -9.04 10.83
N GLY A 68 -0.87 -10.10 11.48
CA GLY A 68 0.52 -10.55 11.34
C GLY A 68 1.55 -9.46 11.67
N PHE A 69 2.59 -9.29 10.85
CA PHE A 69 3.65 -8.30 11.09
C PHE A 69 3.18 -6.83 11.19
N VAL A 70 1.94 -6.54 10.80
CA VAL A 70 1.38 -5.19 10.87
C VAL A 70 0.94 -4.85 12.30
N SER A 71 0.71 -5.82 13.20
CA SER A 71 0.41 -5.55 14.63
C SER A 71 1.61 -5.11 15.45
N ASP A 72 2.83 -5.25 14.94
CA ASP A 72 4.03 -4.85 15.67
C ASP A 72 4.05 -3.32 15.84
N ARG A 73 3.97 -2.86 17.09
CA ARG A 73 3.94 -1.44 17.44
C ARG A 73 5.17 -0.68 16.95
N ARG A 74 6.35 -1.29 16.92
CA ARG A 74 7.58 -0.64 16.42
C ARG A 74 7.47 -0.41 14.91
N ARG A 75 6.96 -1.40 14.17
CA ARG A 75 6.72 -1.27 12.73
C ARG A 75 5.65 -0.23 12.42
N MET A 76 4.57 -0.20 13.19
CA MET A 76 3.53 0.82 13.08
C MET A 76 4.11 2.21 13.34
N ASN A 77 4.84 2.40 14.43
CA ASN A 77 5.46 3.69 14.75
C ASN A 77 6.40 4.16 13.64
N VAL A 78 7.25 3.26 13.10
CA VAL A 78 8.10 3.59 11.96
C VAL A 78 7.27 3.94 10.74
N ALA A 79 6.20 3.23 10.40
CA ALA A 79 5.38 3.58 9.24
C ALA A 79 4.70 4.96 9.38
N LEU A 80 4.23 5.30 10.58
CA LEU A 80 3.46 6.53 10.83
C LEU A 80 4.32 7.80 11.00
N THR A 81 5.60 7.66 11.36
CA THR A 81 6.47 8.81 11.71
C THR A 81 7.42 9.25 10.61
N ARG A 82 7.34 8.64 9.42
CA ARG A 82 8.34 8.84 8.35
C ARG A 82 7.88 9.80 7.26
N ALA A 83 6.60 10.14 7.21
CA ALA A 83 6.06 11.05 6.21
C ALA A 83 6.10 12.50 6.71
N LYS A 84 6.63 13.43 5.90
CA LYS A 84 6.69 14.85 6.23
C LYS A 84 5.40 15.59 5.93
N TYR A 85 4.86 15.38 4.72
CA TYR A 85 3.74 16.17 4.19
C TYR A 85 2.47 15.34 4.03
N GLY A 86 2.57 14.04 3.81
CA GLY A 86 1.38 13.19 3.73
C GLY A 86 1.64 11.69 3.77
N LEU A 87 0.71 10.98 4.40
CA LEU A 87 0.71 9.52 4.51
C LEU A 87 -0.62 8.98 3.97
N ILE A 88 -0.55 8.08 3.00
CA ILE A 88 -1.72 7.33 2.51
C ILE A 88 -1.60 5.89 3.01
N SER A 89 -2.46 5.51 3.95
CA SER A 89 -2.53 4.15 4.47
C SER A 89 -3.69 3.38 3.83
N VAL A 90 -3.42 2.23 3.22
CA VAL A 90 -4.41 1.41 2.52
C VAL A 90 -4.52 0.04 3.20
N GLY A 91 -5.70 -0.33 3.69
CA GLY A 91 -5.91 -1.63 4.34
C GLY A 91 -7.38 -1.95 4.58
N ASP A 92 -7.62 -3.14 5.13
CA ASP A 92 -8.94 -3.57 5.55
C ASP A 92 -9.25 -3.02 6.94
N LEU A 93 -10.21 -2.11 7.00
CA LEU A 93 -10.62 -1.41 8.22
C LEU A 93 -11.10 -2.37 9.31
N TRP A 94 -11.87 -3.40 8.95
CA TRP A 94 -12.41 -4.36 9.91
C TRP A 94 -11.31 -5.27 10.45
N CYS A 95 -10.51 -5.86 9.54
CA CYS A 95 -9.41 -6.74 9.92
C CYS A 95 -8.39 -6.05 10.84
N LEU A 96 -8.03 -4.79 10.54
CA LEU A 96 -7.07 -4.03 11.35
C LEU A 96 -7.62 -3.66 12.73
N THR A 97 -8.88 -3.23 12.79
CA THR A 97 -9.54 -2.83 14.04
C THR A 97 -9.79 -4.02 14.98
N ALA A 98 -10.12 -5.18 14.42
CA ALA A 98 -10.32 -6.40 15.18
C ALA A 98 -8.98 -7.04 15.60
N GLY A 99 -7.97 -7.01 14.73
CA GLY A 99 -6.70 -7.70 14.93
C GLY A 99 -5.65 -6.99 15.80
N SER A 100 -5.80 -5.70 16.10
CA SER A 100 -4.86 -4.95 16.93
C SER A 100 -5.51 -3.75 17.63
N LEU A 101 -5.25 -3.62 18.94
CA LEU A 101 -5.71 -2.47 19.74
C LEU A 101 -5.07 -1.16 19.29
N ASP A 102 -3.77 -1.16 18.98
CA ASP A 102 -3.08 0.04 18.50
C ASP A 102 -3.67 0.53 17.17
N TRP A 103 -3.97 -0.39 16.24
CA TRP A 103 -4.65 -0.04 14.99
C TRP A 103 -6.07 0.43 15.21
N ARG A 104 -6.82 -0.20 16.11
CA ARG A 104 -8.17 0.24 16.49
C ARG A 104 -8.16 1.67 17.01
N ASP A 105 -7.23 2.01 17.89
CA ASP A 105 -7.16 3.34 18.49
C ASP A 105 -6.77 4.39 17.44
N TYR A 106 -5.76 4.08 16.63
CA TYR A 106 -5.33 4.93 15.52
C TYR A 106 -6.45 5.19 14.51
N LEU A 107 -7.11 4.14 14.02
CA LEU A 107 -8.19 4.25 13.04
C LEU A 107 -9.43 4.93 13.63
N SER A 108 -9.71 4.74 14.93
CA SER A 108 -10.77 5.47 15.63
C SER A 108 -10.48 6.97 15.71
N ASN A 109 -9.22 7.34 15.95
CA ASN A 109 -8.80 8.74 15.89
C ASN A 109 -8.95 9.32 14.47
N LEU A 110 -8.52 8.61 13.43
CA LEU A 110 -8.70 9.05 12.04
C LEU A 110 -10.17 9.20 11.65
N LYS A 111 -11.04 8.29 12.11
CA LYS A 111 -12.50 8.40 11.89
C LYS A 111 -13.07 9.67 12.51
N LYS A 112 -12.69 10.00 13.75
CA LYS A 112 -13.11 11.24 14.42
C LYS A 112 -12.71 12.49 13.62
N GLN A 113 -11.54 12.46 13.01
CA GLN A 113 -11.01 13.54 12.18
C GLN A 113 -11.50 13.51 10.72
N LYS A 114 -12.38 12.56 10.36
CA LYS A 114 -12.93 12.38 9.00
C LYS A 114 -11.87 12.09 7.93
N PHE A 115 -10.78 11.41 8.29
CA PHE A 115 -9.73 10.99 7.37
C PHE A 115 -9.90 9.56 6.82
N VAL A 116 -10.89 8.80 7.30
CA VAL A 116 -11.18 7.46 6.77
C VAL A 116 -12.18 7.57 5.63
N HIS A 117 -11.77 7.12 4.45
CA HIS A 117 -12.60 7.04 3.25
C HIS A 117 -12.82 5.58 2.87
N GLU A 118 -14.09 5.18 2.74
CA GLU A 118 -14.49 3.84 2.32
C GLU A 118 -14.97 3.87 0.86
N GLY A 119 -14.55 2.89 0.05
CA GLY A 119 -14.99 2.81 -1.34
C GLY A 119 -14.29 1.74 -2.16
N LYS A 120 -14.92 1.35 -3.28
CA LYS A 120 -14.37 0.35 -4.22
C LYS A 120 -13.24 0.91 -5.10
N LYS A 121 -13.09 2.24 -5.17
CA LYS A 121 -12.08 2.91 -5.97
C LYS A 121 -11.44 4.02 -5.14
N PHE A 122 -10.13 3.96 -4.99
CA PHE A 122 -9.34 5.07 -4.48
C PHE A 122 -9.12 6.07 -5.63
N LYS A 123 -9.59 7.31 -5.45
CA LYS A 123 -9.27 8.44 -6.31
C LYS A 123 -8.56 9.47 -5.44
N TYR A 124 -7.33 9.79 -5.79
CA TYR A 124 -6.61 10.93 -5.24
C TYR A 124 -7.11 12.20 -5.93
#